data_AF-A0A9W6HTQ4-F1
#
_entry.id   AF-A0A9W6HTQ4-F1
#
_cell.length_a   1.000
_cell.length_b   1.000
_cell.length_c   1.000
_cell.angle_alpha   90.00
_cell.angle_beta   90.00
_cell.angle_gamma   90.00
#
_symmetry.space_group_name_H-M   'P 1'
#
loop_
_entity.id
_entity.type
_entity.pdbx_description
1 polymer ?
#
loop_
_entity_poly.entity_id
_entity_poly.type
_entity_poly.pdbx_seq_one_letter_code
_entity_poly.pdbx_strand_id
1 'polypeptide(L)'
;MIDALVRAVTSTPTPTPTVDPDLVTPGPIGFAAIVIVLIAVILLIADMQRRIRRVRYREEVRAELDAEEAAAAEGAEPPAKPADPEAPEAPDSSR
;
A
#
# COMPACT_ATOMS: atom_id res chain seq x y z
N MET A 1 -5.58 -60.54 44.72
CA MET A 1 -5.62 -60.32 43.25
C MET A 1 -6.17 -58.94 42.90
N ILE A 2 -7.25 -58.48 43.56
CA ILE A 2 -7.79 -57.12 43.37
C ILE A 2 -6.79 -56.03 43.79
N ASP A 3 -6.06 -56.22 44.89
CA ASP A 3 -5.06 -55.23 45.37
C ASP A 3 -3.92 -54.99 44.38
N ALA A 4 -3.52 -56.03 43.62
CA ALA A 4 -2.49 -55.91 42.58
C ALA A 4 -2.99 -55.10 41.39
N LEU A 5 -4.27 -55.23 41.04
CA LEU A 5 -4.92 -54.47 39.97
C LEU A 5 -5.08 -52.99 40.35
N VAL A 6 -5.48 -52.71 41.60
CA VAL A 6 -5.60 -51.34 42.13
C VAL A 6 -4.24 -50.63 42.18
N ARG A 7 -3.17 -51.36 42.56
CA ARG A 7 -1.80 -50.83 42.56
C ARG A 7 -1.25 -50.57 41.16
N ALA A 8 -1.58 -51.41 40.18
CA ALA A 8 -1.14 -51.25 38.79
C ALA A 8 -1.82 -50.06 38.09
N VAL A 9 -3.10 -49.80 38.38
CA VAL A 9 -3.85 -48.66 37.80
C VAL A 9 -3.41 -47.31 38.40
N THR A 10 -2.88 -47.31 39.63
CA THR A 10 -2.38 -46.09 40.30
C THR A 10 -0.92 -45.77 40.00
N SER A 11 -0.17 -46.70 39.40
CA SER A 11 1.22 -46.48 38.99
C SER A 11 1.31 -46.15 37.50
N THR A 12 0.80 -44.99 37.09
CA THR A 12 1.19 -44.43 35.78
C THR A 12 2.60 -43.84 35.94
N PRO A 13 3.65 -44.41 35.33
CA PRO A 13 4.97 -43.81 35.39
C PRO A 13 4.90 -42.45 34.70
N THR A 14 5.20 -41.38 35.44
CA THR A 14 5.40 -40.06 34.83
C THR A 14 6.66 -40.12 33.97
N PRO A 15 6.58 -39.82 32.66
CA PRO A 15 7.78 -39.79 31.83
C PRO A 15 8.74 -38.75 32.39
N THR A 16 9.98 -39.15 32.67
CA THR A 16 11.02 -38.21 33.05
C THR A 16 11.46 -37.45 31.79
N PRO A 17 11.43 -36.11 31.77
CA PRO A 17 11.86 -35.36 30.62
C PRO A 17 13.33 -35.68 30.31
N THR A 18 13.61 -36.15 29.09
CA THR A 18 14.97 -36.41 28.60
C THR A 18 15.63 -35.17 27.99
N VAL A 19 14.85 -34.11 27.78
CA VAL A 19 15.28 -32.81 27.26
C VAL A 19 14.75 -31.74 28.20
N ASP A 20 15.57 -30.74 28.50
CA ASP A 20 15.18 -29.61 29.33
C ASP A 20 14.01 -28.84 28.68
N PRO A 21 12.85 -28.67 29.35
CA PRO A 21 11.69 -27.99 28.80
C PRO A 21 11.95 -26.53 28.41
N ASP A 22 12.94 -25.88 29.00
CA ASP A 22 13.34 -24.51 28.66
C ASP A 22 14.05 -24.43 27.29
N LEU A 23 14.45 -25.58 26.71
CA LEU A 23 15.01 -25.64 25.35
C LEU A 23 13.94 -25.58 24.25
N VAL A 24 12.70 -25.98 24.54
CA VAL A 24 11.63 -26.13 23.51
C VAL A 24 10.56 -25.05 23.60
N THR A 25 10.54 -24.28 24.68
CA THR A 25 9.62 -23.18 24.84
C THR A 25 10.45 -21.91 24.97
N PRO A 26 10.35 -20.95 24.03
CA PRO A 26 10.99 -19.66 24.21
C PRO A 26 10.44 -19.07 25.51
N GLY A 27 11.26 -19.05 26.57
CA GLY A 27 10.88 -18.52 27.87
C GLY A 27 10.55 -17.03 27.81
N PRO A 28 10.46 -16.33 28.95
CA PRO A 28 10.05 -14.92 28.99
C PRO A 28 10.85 -14.01 28.04
N ILE A 29 12.15 -14.30 27.84
CA ILE A 29 13.02 -13.59 26.91
C ILE A 29 12.58 -13.78 25.46
N GLY A 30 12.25 -15.01 25.06
CA GLY A 30 11.80 -15.29 23.69
C GLY A 30 10.42 -14.71 23.40
N PHE A 31 9.52 -14.68 24.39
CA PHE A 31 8.26 -13.95 24.28
C PHE A 31 8.48 -12.44 24.08
N ALA A 32 9.37 -11.84 24.86
CA ALA A 32 9.72 -10.43 24.70
C ALA A 32 10.31 -10.13 23.31
N ALA A 33 11.13 -11.03 22.77
CA ALA A 33 11.67 -10.90 21.41
C ALA A 33 10.54 -10.86 20.35
N ILE A 34 9.52 -11.72 20.46
CA ILE A 34 8.37 -11.71 19.55
C ILE A 34 7.58 -10.40 19.66
N VAL A 35 7.36 -9.88 20.87
CA VAL A 35 6.69 -8.57 21.06
C VAL A 35 7.45 -7.46 20.36
N ILE A 36 8.79 -7.44 20.46
CA ILE A 36 9.63 -6.44 19.77
C ILE A 36 9.49 -6.57 18.25
N VAL A 37 9.54 -7.79 17.72
CA VAL A 37 9.35 -8.02 16.27
C VAL A 37 7.98 -7.53 15.82
N LEU A 38 6.93 -7.81 16.60
CA LEU A 38 5.56 -7.38 16.29
C LEU A 38 5.44 -5.84 16.27
N ILE A 39 6.08 -5.15 17.23
CA ILE A 39 6.18 -3.68 17.23
C ILE A 39 6.90 -3.19 15.98
N ALA A 40 8.03 -3.81 15.61
CA ALA A 40 8.79 -3.44 14.42
C ALA A 40 7.94 -3.60 13.13
N VAL A 41 7.15 -4.67 13.03
CA VAL A 41 6.22 -4.88 11.91
C VAL A 41 5.14 -3.81 11.88
N ILE A 42 4.52 -3.46 13.02
CA ILE A 42 3.52 -2.38 13.09
C ILE A 42 4.13 -1.05 12.67
N LEU A 43 5.33 -0.72 13.16
CA LEU A 43 6.05 0.50 12.79
C LEU A 43 6.38 0.52 11.30
N LEU A 44 6.77 -0.61 10.72
CA LEU A 44 7.04 -0.74 9.29
C LEU A 44 5.77 -0.51 8.46
N ILE A 45 4.63 -1.09 8.86
CA ILE A 45 3.35 -0.85 8.19
C ILE A 45 2.97 0.63 8.30
N ALA A 46 3.09 1.23 9.48
CA ALA A 46 2.78 2.64 9.68
C ALA A 46 3.71 3.57 8.87
N ASP A 47 5.01 3.23 8.79
CA ASP A 47 5.98 3.93 7.95
C ASP A 47 5.60 3.83 6.47
N MET A 48 5.29 2.62 5.99
CA MET A 48 4.89 2.40 4.60
C MET A 48 3.61 3.18 4.25
N GLN A 49 2.63 3.21 5.16
CA GLN A 49 1.41 4.01 4.99
C GLN A 49 1.70 5.52 4.96
N ARG A 50 2.57 6.02 5.86
CA ARG A 50 3.01 7.42 5.84
C ARG A 50 3.76 7.76 4.56
N ARG A 51 4.60 6.85 4.08
CA ARG A 51 5.36 7.01 2.85
C ARG A 51 4.44 7.08 1.63
N ILE A 52 3.49 6.15 1.50
CA ILE A 52 2.51 6.14 0.39
C ILE A 52 1.74 7.45 0.36
N ARG A 53 1.20 7.90 1.51
CA ARG A 53 0.49 9.18 1.60
C ARG A 53 1.37 10.33 1.13
N ARG A 54 2.60 10.43 1.63
CA ARG A 54 3.55 11.50 1.25
C ARG A 54 3.90 11.52 -0.24
N VAL A 55 4.03 10.35 -0.87
CA VAL A 55 4.40 10.27 -2.30
C VAL A 55 3.21 10.65 -3.18
N ARG A 56 2.01 10.15 -2.88
CA ARG A 56 0.81 10.42 -3.69
C ARG A 56 0.45 11.89 -3.82
N TYR A 57 0.62 12.69 -2.76
CA TYR A 57 0.35 14.14 -2.82
C TYR A 57 1.18 14.86 -3.89
N ARG A 58 2.35 14.35 -4.26
CA ARG A 58 3.21 15.00 -5.27
C ARG A 58 2.83 14.67 -6.70
N GLU A 59 2.18 13.53 -6.91
CA GLU A 59 1.77 13.09 -8.25
C GLU A 59 0.42 13.67 -8.62
N GLU A 60 -0.53 13.74 -7.69
CA GLU A 60 -1.83 14.36 -7.93
C GLU A 60 -1.70 15.86 -8.22
N VAL A 61 -0.83 16.58 -7.49
CA VAL A 61 -0.57 18.01 -7.75
C VAL A 61 0.15 18.24 -9.08
N ARG A 62 1.08 17.34 -9.46
CA ARG A 62 1.73 17.44 -10.78
C ARG A 62 0.78 17.11 -11.92
N ALA A 63 -0.09 16.13 -11.74
CA ALA A 63 -1.08 15.77 -12.75
C ALA A 63 -2.08 16.90 -13.00
N GLU A 64 -2.50 17.64 -11.96
CA GLU A 64 -3.34 18.83 -12.10
C GLU A 64 -2.61 19.94 -12.86
N LEU A 65 -1.35 20.23 -12.50
CA LEU A 65 -0.52 21.24 -13.18
C LEU A 65 -0.23 20.87 -14.64
N ASP A 66 0.13 19.61 -14.92
CA ASP A 66 0.37 19.10 -16.27
C ASP A 66 -0.92 19.13 -17.11
N ALA A 67 -2.09 18.91 -16.50
CA ALA A 67 -3.39 19.02 -17.18
C ALA A 67 -3.78 20.47 -17.45
N GLU A 68 -3.52 21.40 -16.53
CA GLU A 68 -3.71 22.83 -16.74
C GLU A 68 -2.77 23.37 -17.84
N GLU A 69 -1.51 22.96 -17.86
CA GLU A 69 -0.55 23.32 -18.91
C GLU A 69 -0.93 22.72 -20.27
N ALA A 70 -1.42 21.47 -20.31
CA ALA A 70 -1.93 20.86 -21.52
C ALA A 70 -3.20 21.56 -22.05
N ALA A 71 -4.13 21.92 -21.17
CA ALA A 71 -5.32 22.68 -21.54
C ALA A 71 -4.98 24.09 -22.04
N ALA A 72 -3.96 24.73 -21.46
CA ALA A 72 -3.45 26.01 -21.91
C ALA A 72 -2.74 25.92 -23.28
N ALA A 73 -2.06 24.81 -23.57
CA ALA A 73 -1.43 24.55 -24.86
C ALA A 73 -2.44 24.24 -25.97
N GLU A 74 -3.50 23.47 -25.67
CA GLU A 74 -4.54 23.10 -26.64
C GLU A 74 -5.47 24.28 -26.97
N GLY A 75 -5.67 25.22 -26.05
CA GLY A 75 -6.43 26.46 -26.26
C GLY A 75 -5.72 27.54 -27.10
N ALA A 76 -4.44 27.33 -27.46
CA ALA A 76 -3.62 28.32 -28.15
C ALA A 76 -3.54 28.13 -29.68
N GLU A 77 -4.24 27.16 -30.27
CA GLU A 77 -4.26 26.96 -31.72
C GLU A 77 -5.41 27.78 -32.36
N PRO A 78 -5.13 28.91 -33.05
CA PRO A 78 -6.18 29.66 -33.71
C PRO A 78 -6.71 28.85 -34.90
N PRO A 79 -8.04 28.79 -35.11
CA PRO A 79 -8.58 28.09 -36.26
C PRO A 79 -8.10 28.79 -37.53
N ALA A 80 -7.34 28.09 -38.36
CA ALA A 80 -7.06 28.50 -39.73
C ALA A 80 -8.39 28.57 -40.49
N LYS A 81 -8.97 29.77 -40.58
CA LYS A 81 -10.16 30.02 -41.38
C LYS A 81 -9.85 29.68 -42.84
N PRO A 82 -10.69 28.88 -43.53
CA PRO A 82 -10.51 28.63 -44.94
C PRO A 82 -10.66 29.94 -45.71
N ALA A 83 -9.73 30.21 -46.62
CA ALA A 83 -9.76 31.37 -47.50
C ALA A 83 -10.99 31.26 -48.41
N ASP A 84 -11.88 32.25 -48.31
CA ASP A 84 -13.09 32.39 -49.11
C ASP A 84 -12.72 32.83 -50.54
N PRO A 85 -13.14 32.12 -51.61
CA PRO A 85 -12.83 32.52 -52.97
C PRO A 85 -13.74 33.70 -53.37
N GLU A 86 -13.10 34.86 -53.45
CA GLU A 86 -13.33 35.96 -54.41
C GLU A 86 -14.58 35.88 -55.30
N ALA A 87 -15.51 36.83 -55.08
CA ALA A 87 -16.23 37.67 -56.07
C ALA A 87 -17.75 37.83 -55.77
N PRO A 88 -18.43 38.94 -56.16
CA PRO A 88 -17.96 40.04 -57.00
C PRO A 88 -18.10 41.45 -56.38
N GLU A 89 -17.16 42.29 -56.79
CA GLU A 89 -17.19 43.75 -56.72
C GLU A 89 -18.40 44.28 -57.52
N ALA A 90 -19.29 45.02 -56.87
CA ALA A 90 -20.32 45.79 -57.55
C ALA A 90 -19.79 47.22 -57.75
N PRO A 91 -19.50 47.67 -58.98
CA PRO A 91 -19.19 49.07 -59.19
C PRO A 91 -20.47 49.88 -59.32
N ASP A 92 -20.61 50.82 -58.38
CA ASP A 92 -21.26 52.10 -58.57
C ASP A 92 -20.82 52.74 -59.90
N SER A 93 -21.77 53.06 -60.78
CA SER A 93 -21.54 54.07 -61.81
C SER A 93 -22.82 54.81 -62.19
N SER A 94 -22.82 56.09 -61.85
CA SER A 94 -23.64 57.13 -62.46
C SER A 94 -23.32 57.28 -63.97
N ARG A 95 -24.30 57.08 -64.86
CA ARG A 95 -24.45 57.77 -66.16
C ARG A 95 -25.75 57.40 -66.88
#